data_AF-K9UKF5-F1
#
_entry.id   AF-K9UKF5-F1
#
_cell.length_a   1.000
_cell.length_b   1.000
_cell.length_c   1.000
_cell.angle_alpha   90.00
_cell.angle_beta   90.00
_cell.angle_gamma   90.00
#
_symmetry.space_group_name_H-M   'P 1'
#
loop_
_entity.id
_entity.type
_entity.pdbx_description
1 polymer ?
#
loop_
_entity_poly.entity_id
_entity_poly.type
_entity_poly.pdbx_seq_one_letter_code
_entity_poly.pdbx_strand_id
1 'polypeptide(L)'
;MFLQHASVLSLLTLETPNHNETIAGGGAFTLSSIDLARLINPNDTNASSSTSVTFTGTRADTTIVSQDFVINASGLTTFNFNSSFTNLVAVGWVQALPFHQFDNINVSAASTTAVPEPFTVLGTIFGVGSGVALKRKLAKAQADKEDI
;
A
#
# COMPACT_ATOMS: atom_id res chain seq x y z
N MET A 1 26.76 4.70 7.31
CA MET A 1 25.94 3.58 7.84
C MET A 1 24.48 4.00 7.69
N PHE A 2 23.70 3.18 6.99
CA PHE A 2 22.31 3.33 6.53
C PHE A 2 21.36 3.79 7.67
N LEU A 3 20.24 4.50 7.47
CA LEU A 3 19.17 4.37 6.48
C LEU A 3 18.57 5.77 6.16
N GLN A 4 18.24 6.00 4.89
CA GLN A 4 17.36 7.11 4.51
C GLN A 4 15.96 6.85 5.06
N HIS A 5 15.54 7.66 6.03
CA HIS A 5 14.13 7.78 6.41
C HIS A 5 13.39 8.36 5.20
N ALA A 6 12.63 7.52 4.49
CA ALA A 6 11.76 7.97 3.41
C ALA A 6 10.67 8.86 4.02
N SER A 7 10.93 10.16 4.04
CA SER A 7 9.92 11.18 4.19
C SER A 7 9.12 11.21 2.89
N VAL A 8 7.86 10.77 2.93
CA VAL A 8 6.93 10.98 1.82
C VAL A 8 5.73 11.74 2.38
N LEU A 9 5.85 13.06 2.30
CA LEU A 9 4.80 14.02 2.61
C LEU A 9 3.88 14.21 1.39
N SER A 10 2.59 14.41 1.68
CA SER A 10 1.61 15.25 0.96
C SER A 10 0.54 14.54 0.09
N LEU A 11 -0.66 14.42 0.66
CA LEU A 11 -1.77 15.30 0.27
C LEU A 11 -2.75 15.49 1.45
N LEU A 12 -2.44 16.44 2.32
CA LEU A 12 -3.38 16.90 3.35
C LEU A 12 -4.39 17.83 2.67
N THR A 13 -5.54 17.30 2.23
CA THR A 13 -6.71 18.16 2.02
C THR A 13 -7.26 18.49 3.39
N LEU A 14 -6.83 19.63 3.93
CA LEU A 14 -7.52 20.33 5.01
C LEU A 14 -8.91 20.69 4.46
N GLU A 15 -9.94 19.92 4.80
CA GLU A 15 -11.34 20.30 5.05
C GLU A 15 -12.15 19.00 5.27
N THR A 16 -12.87 18.91 6.39
CA THR A 16 -13.76 17.81 6.88
C THR A 16 -13.14 16.78 7.86
N PRO A 17 -13.91 16.29 8.87
CA PRO A 17 -13.42 15.54 10.05
C PRO A 17 -12.97 14.09 9.78
N ASN A 18 -12.62 13.78 8.54
CA ASN A 18 -12.37 12.45 8.02
C ASN A 18 -10.93 12.39 7.51
N HIS A 19 -10.07 11.74 8.29
CA HIS A 19 -8.70 11.46 7.89
C HIS A 19 -8.72 10.29 6.92
N ASN A 20 -8.27 10.51 5.68
CA ASN A 20 -8.10 9.46 4.68
C ASN A 20 -6.61 9.32 4.36
N GLU A 21 -6.08 8.11 4.50
CA GLU A 21 -4.71 7.79 4.11
C GLU A 21 -4.72 6.92 2.85
N THR A 22 -3.98 7.38 1.83
CA THR A 22 -3.74 6.66 0.57
C THR A 22 -2.24 6.53 0.35
N ILE A 23 -1.76 5.38 -0.12
CA ILE A 23 -0.33 5.22 -0.45
C ILE A 23 0.07 6.13 -1.62
N ALA A 24 1.19 6.84 -1.46
CA ALA A 24 1.87 7.52 -2.54
C ALA A 24 2.35 6.48 -3.58
N GLY A 25 1.67 6.42 -4.73
CA GLY A 25 2.00 5.49 -5.82
C GLY A 25 0.83 4.66 -6.36
N GLY A 26 -0.36 4.72 -5.73
CA GLY A 26 -1.61 4.18 -6.31
C GLY A 26 -1.80 2.66 -6.24
N GLY A 27 -0.95 1.94 -5.51
CA GLY A 27 -1.06 0.49 -5.29
C GLY A 27 -1.86 0.12 -4.04
N ALA A 28 -2.46 -1.07 -4.04
CA ALA A 28 -3.12 -1.61 -2.86
C ALA A 28 -2.13 -1.94 -1.73
N PHE A 29 -2.60 -1.93 -0.48
CA PHE A 29 -1.77 -2.10 0.70
C PHE A 29 -2.40 -2.95 1.80
N THR A 30 -1.56 -3.38 2.73
CA THR A 30 -1.96 -4.01 3.99
C THR A 30 -1.61 -3.07 5.13
N LEU A 31 -2.60 -2.78 5.98
CA LEU A 31 -2.41 -2.00 7.20
C LEU A 31 -2.26 -2.96 8.38
N SER A 32 -1.10 -2.96 9.02
CA SER A 32 -0.75 -3.96 10.04
C SER A 32 -1.00 -3.46 11.46
N SER A 33 -0.55 -2.24 11.75
CA SER A 33 -0.65 -1.66 13.09
C SER A 33 -0.67 -0.14 13.07
N ILE A 34 -1.10 0.43 14.19
CA ILE A 34 -1.05 1.86 14.50
C ILE A 34 -0.82 2.01 16.00
N ASP A 35 -0.06 3.03 16.40
CA ASP A 35 0.05 3.39 17.80
C ASP A 35 -1.03 4.44 18.13
N LEU A 36 -1.80 4.19 19.19
CA LEU A 36 -2.90 5.06 19.61
C LEU A 36 -2.76 5.41 21.09
N ALA A 37 -3.12 6.65 21.43
CA ALA A 37 -3.22 7.12 22.80
C ALA A 37 -4.50 7.94 22.98
N ARG A 38 -5.11 7.87 24.17
CA ARG A 38 -6.21 8.75 24.52
C ARG A 38 -5.68 10.17 24.73
N LEU A 39 -6.36 11.16 24.16
CA LEU A 39 -6.06 12.55 24.48
C LEU A 39 -6.68 12.89 25.84
N ILE A 40 -5.86 12.93 26.89
CA ILE A 40 -6.32 13.29 28.24
C ILE A 40 -6.56 14.79 28.30
N ASN A 41 -7.79 15.20 28.57
CA ASN A 41 -8.08 16.56 28.99
C ASN A 41 -7.60 16.72 30.44
N PRO A 42 -6.85 17.76 30.82
CA PRO A 42 -6.41 17.97 32.20
C PRO A 42 -7.56 18.11 33.21
N ASN A 43 -8.79 18.39 32.74
CA ASN A 43 -10.00 18.42 33.56
C ASN A 43 -10.77 17.09 33.57
N ASP A 44 -10.29 16.06 32.89
CA ASP A 44 -10.89 14.73 32.89
C ASP A 44 -10.58 14.02 34.20
N THR A 45 -11.51 14.12 35.15
CA THR A 45 -11.40 13.48 36.47
C THR A 45 -11.73 11.99 36.44
N ASN A 46 -12.12 11.43 35.28
CA ASN A 46 -12.54 10.04 35.18
C ASN A 46 -11.39 9.17 34.65
N ALA A 47 -10.61 8.61 35.57
CA ALA A 47 -9.51 7.69 35.24
C ALA A 47 -9.96 6.43 34.47
N SER A 48 -11.28 6.16 34.40
CA SER A 48 -11.86 5.03 33.66
C SER A 48 -12.42 5.41 32.28
N SER A 49 -12.22 6.64 31.80
CA SER A 49 -12.65 7.04 30.46
C SER A 49 -11.85 6.32 29.37
N SER A 50 -12.54 5.84 28.33
CA SER A 50 -11.94 5.25 27.14
C SER A 50 -12.32 6.04 25.89
N THR A 51 -11.47 5.97 24.85
CA THR A 51 -11.77 6.49 23.52
C THR A 51 -12.01 5.33 22.57
N SER A 52 -13.16 5.31 21.90
CA SER A 52 -13.43 4.36 20.82
C SER A 52 -13.18 5.01 19.46
N VAL A 53 -12.46 4.32 18.59
CA VAL A 53 -12.21 4.73 17.20
C VAL A 53 -12.54 3.58 16.26
N THR A 54 -13.28 3.89 15.21
CA THR A 54 -13.63 2.96 14.14
C THR A 54 -12.81 3.28 12.91
N PHE A 55 -12.03 2.31 12.46
CA PHE A 55 -11.29 2.39 11.19
C PHE A 55 -12.09 1.69 10.10
N THR A 56 -12.28 2.37 8.98
CA THR A 56 -12.96 1.83 7.80
C THR A 56 -11.99 1.75 6.63
N GLY A 57 -11.74 0.54 6.13
CA GLY A 57 -10.90 0.28 4.97
C GLY A 57 -11.75 0.02 3.73
N THR A 58 -11.38 0.63 2.59
CA THR A 58 -11.91 0.28 1.26
C THR A 58 -10.89 -0.60 0.54
N ARG A 59 -11.29 -1.79 0.12
CA ARG A 59 -10.44 -2.71 -0.65
C ARG A 59 -10.45 -2.40 -2.15
N ALA A 60 -9.46 -2.92 -2.87
CA ALA A 60 -9.36 -2.78 -4.32
C ALA A 60 -10.56 -3.39 -5.09
N ASP A 61 -11.26 -4.36 -4.48
CA ASP A 61 -12.51 -4.94 -4.98
C ASP A 61 -13.76 -4.13 -4.58
N THR A 62 -13.58 -2.93 -4.03
CA THR A 62 -14.61 -2.02 -3.49
C THR A 62 -15.33 -2.49 -2.23
N THR A 63 -14.99 -3.66 -1.69
CA THR A 63 -15.57 -4.11 -0.42
C THR A 63 -15.04 -3.27 0.74
N ILE A 64 -15.88 -3.10 1.77
CA ILE A 64 -15.56 -2.31 2.95
C ILE A 64 -15.27 -3.25 4.12
N VAL A 65 -14.21 -2.96 4.87
CA VAL A 65 -13.88 -3.60 6.14
C VAL A 65 -13.88 -2.56 7.25
N SER A 66 -14.21 -2.99 8.47
CA SER A 66 -14.20 -2.11 9.63
C SER A 66 -13.60 -2.81 10.85
N GLN A 67 -12.93 -2.05 11.71
CA GLN A 67 -12.46 -2.52 13.00
C GLN A 67 -12.50 -1.40 14.03
N ASP A 68 -13.01 -1.73 15.21
CA ASP A 68 -13.05 -0.82 16.36
C ASP A 68 -11.88 -1.10 17.30
N PHE A 69 -11.28 -0.02 17.80
CA PHE A 69 -10.36 -0.07 18.92
C PHE A 69 -10.89 0.74 20.09
N VAL A 70 -10.69 0.22 21.30
CA VAL A 70 -10.98 0.92 22.56
C VAL A 70 -9.64 1.27 23.22
N ILE A 71 -9.36 2.56 23.31
CA ILE A 71 -8.13 3.11 23.84
C ILE A 71 -8.34 3.49 25.30
N ASN A 72 -7.71 2.73 26.19
CA ASN A 72 -7.70 3.01 27.63
C ASN A 72 -6.40 3.67 28.09
N ALA A 73 -5.34 3.57 27.27
CA ALA A 73 -4.01 4.06 27.61
C ALA A 73 -3.88 5.57 27.38
N SER A 74 -3.17 6.22 28.29
CA SER A 74 -2.75 7.63 28.19
C SER A 74 -1.52 7.84 27.30
N GLY A 75 -0.74 6.77 27.08
CA GLY A 75 0.43 6.76 26.20
C GLY A 75 0.18 5.94 24.94
N LEU A 76 1.04 6.15 23.93
CA LEU A 76 1.00 5.43 22.66
C LEU A 76 1.14 3.92 22.91
N THR A 77 0.13 3.17 22.46
CA THR A 77 0.07 1.71 22.53
C THR A 77 -0.24 1.16 21.16
N THR A 78 0.44 0.08 20.76
CA THR A 78 0.23 -0.55 19.46
C THR A 78 -1.09 -1.33 19.41
N PHE A 79 -1.92 -1.01 18.41
CA PHE A 79 -3.12 -1.74 18.05
C PHE A 79 -2.89 -2.46 16.72
N ASN A 80 -3.17 -3.76 16.71
CA ASN A 80 -3.00 -4.59 15.52
C ASN A 80 -4.32 -4.71 14.77
N PHE A 81 -4.28 -4.43 13.47
CA PHE A 81 -5.42 -4.68 12.61
C PHE A 81 -5.57 -6.18 12.36
N ASN A 82 -6.82 -6.63 12.21
CA ASN A 82 -7.09 -8.01 11.84
C ASN A 82 -6.75 -8.27 10.36
N SER A 83 -6.73 -9.55 9.96
CA SER A 83 -6.36 -9.97 8.60
C SER A 83 -7.26 -9.42 7.48
N SER A 84 -8.39 -8.79 7.82
CA SER A 84 -9.27 -8.19 6.83
C SER A 84 -8.73 -6.86 6.27
N PHE A 85 -7.77 -6.20 6.94
CA PHE A 85 -7.13 -4.95 6.51
C PHE A 85 -5.99 -5.19 5.51
N THR A 86 -6.29 -5.97 4.47
CA THR A 86 -5.41 -6.31 3.35
C THR A 86 -6.03 -5.86 2.04
N ASN A 87 -5.19 -5.64 1.01
CA ASN A 87 -5.63 -5.19 -0.32
C ASN A 87 -6.47 -3.89 -0.27
N LEU A 88 -6.14 -3.00 0.67
CA LEU A 88 -6.78 -1.70 0.84
C LEU A 88 -6.30 -0.72 -0.22
N VAL A 89 -7.20 0.12 -0.72
CA VAL A 89 -6.89 1.29 -1.54
C VAL A 89 -7.07 2.58 -0.76
N ALA A 90 -7.84 2.54 0.34
CA ALA A 90 -7.99 3.64 1.28
C ALA A 90 -8.31 3.10 2.67
N VAL A 91 -7.90 3.83 3.70
CA VAL A 91 -8.40 3.68 5.06
C VAL A 91 -8.76 5.06 5.59
N GLY A 92 -9.84 5.13 6.36
CA GLY A 92 -10.21 6.35 7.06
C GLY A 92 -10.85 6.11 8.41
N TRP A 93 -10.73 7.11 9.27
CA TRP A 93 -11.36 7.17 10.58
C TRP A 93 -11.68 8.62 10.93
N VAL A 94 -12.54 8.81 11.94
CA VAL A 94 -12.97 10.12 12.40
C VAL A 94 -12.21 10.52 13.66
N GLN A 95 -11.79 11.78 13.71
CA GLN A 95 -11.31 12.43 14.94
C GLN A 95 -12.49 13.18 15.60
N ALA A 96 -13.05 12.59 16.65
CA ALA A 96 -14.16 13.15 17.40
C ALA A 96 -13.94 13.02 18.91
N LEU A 97 -14.67 13.80 19.70
CA LEU A 97 -14.62 13.69 21.16
C LEU A 97 -15.18 12.32 21.63
N PRO A 98 -14.50 11.63 22.56
CA PRO A 98 -13.20 11.97 23.15
C PRO A 98 -12.05 11.73 22.15
N PHE A 99 -11.22 12.75 21.90
CA PHE A 99 -10.17 12.69 20.88
C PHE A 99 -9.06 11.67 21.20
N HIS A 100 -8.33 11.26 20.18
CA HIS A 100 -7.15 10.40 20.29
C HIS A 100 -5.95 10.95 19.55
N GLN A 101 -4.77 10.57 20.01
CA GLN A 101 -3.51 10.75 19.31
C GLN A 101 -3.18 9.46 18.56
N PHE A 102 -2.45 9.58 17.45
CA PHE A 102 -1.99 8.45 16.66
C PHE A 102 -0.56 8.69 16.15
N ASP A 103 0.20 7.61 16.00
CA ASP A 103 1.54 7.61 15.40
C ASP A 103 1.88 6.20 14.84
N ASN A 104 3.05 6.05 14.23
CA ASN A 104 3.64 4.78 13.81
C ASN A 104 2.70 3.87 13.00
N ILE A 105 2.02 4.46 12.01
CA ILE A 105 1.15 3.73 11.10
C ILE A 105 2.00 2.81 10.22
N ASN A 106 1.80 1.50 10.37
CA ASN A 106 2.59 0.49 9.68
C ASN A 106 1.82 -0.11 8.50
N VAL A 107 2.25 0.27 7.29
CA VAL A 107 1.71 -0.22 6.02
C VAL A 107 2.74 -1.03 5.25
N SER A 108 2.27 -2.03 4.51
CA SER A 108 3.08 -2.79 3.55
C SER A 108 2.37 -2.85 2.20
N ALA A 109 3.13 -2.88 1.11
CA ALA A 109 2.55 -3.07 -0.21
C ALA A 109 1.82 -4.43 -0.24
N ALA A 110 0.58 -4.44 -0.75
CA ALA A 110 -0.10 -5.69 -1.01
C ALA A 110 0.74 -6.44 -2.05
N SER A 111 1.03 -7.72 -1.80
CA SER A 111 1.74 -8.55 -2.76
C SER A 111 0.89 -8.67 -4.02
N THR A 112 1.17 -7.83 -5.00
CA THR A 112 0.58 -7.96 -6.33
C THR A 112 1.42 -9.01 -7.05
N THR A 113 0.77 -10.09 -7.51
CA THR A 113 1.40 -10.99 -8.47
C THR A 113 1.79 -10.15 -9.67
N ALA A 114 3.09 -10.00 -9.93
CA ALA A 114 3.61 -9.15 -10.99
C ALA A 114 2.85 -9.41 -12.30
N VAL A 115 2.14 -8.39 -12.79
CA VAL A 115 1.49 -8.44 -14.10
C VAL A 115 2.62 -8.44 -15.13
N PRO A 116 2.74 -9.46 -16.01
CA PRO A 116 3.76 -9.44 -17.05
C PRO A 116 3.58 -8.19 -17.91
N GLU A 117 4.62 -7.38 -18.02
CA GLU A 117 4.53 -6.15 -18.79
C GLU A 117 4.18 -6.48 -20.26
N PRO A 118 3.33 -5.67 -20.90
CA PRO A 118 2.89 -5.92 -22.29
C PRO A 118 4.07 -6.02 -23.27
N PHE A 119 5.22 -5.43 -22.93
CA PHE A 119 6.44 -5.49 -23.71
C PHE A 119 7.13 -6.86 -23.67
N THR A 120 6.94 -7.67 -22.62
CA THR A 120 7.46 -9.04 -22.57
C THR A 120 6.81 -9.92 -23.65
N VAL A 121 5.51 -9.71 -23.92
CA VAL A 121 4.80 -10.41 -25.00
C VAL A 121 5.30 -9.94 -26.37
N LEU A 122 5.49 -8.63 -26.56
CA LEU A 122 6.04 -8.09 -27.82
C LEU A 122 7.46 -8.59 -28.10
N GLY A 123 8.37 -8.54 -27.11
CA GLY A 123 9.76 -8.98 -27.29
C GLY A 123 9.90 -10.45 -27.70
N THR A 124 8.99 -11.31 -27.21
CA THR A 124 9.00 -12.74 -27.54
C THR A 124 8.60 -13.00 -29.00
N ILE A 125 7.67 -12.21 -29.55
CA ILE A 125 7.21 -12.34 -30.96
C ILE A 125 8.26 -11.82 -31.94
N PHE A 126 8.89 -10.67 -31.64
CA PHE A 126 9.92 -10.09 -32.53
C PHE A 126 11.26 -10.83 -32.48
N GLY A 127 11.64 -11.38 -31.32
CA GLY A 127 12.89 -12.13 -31.15
C GLY A 127 12.94 -13.44 -31.95
N VAL A 128 11.83 -14.18 -32.00
CA VAL A 128 11.76 -15.45 -32.75
C VAL A 128 11.75 -15.21 -34.27
N GLY A 129 11.02 -14.19 -34.74
CA GLY A 129 10.95 -13.88 -36.18
C GLY A 129 12.29 -13.46 -36.80
N SER A 130 13.09 -12.69 -36.06
CA SER A 130 14.39 -12.19 -36.52
C SER A 130 15.45 -13.31 -36.62
N GLY A 131 15.43 -14.28 -35.70
CA GLY A 131 16.36 -15.40 -35.69
C GLY A 131 16.19 -16.37 -36.87
N VAL A 132 14.96 -16.59 -37.34
CA VAL A 132 14.68 -17.46 -38.50
C VAL A 132 15.12 -16.79 -39.82
N ALA A 133 14.93 -15.48 -39.95
CA ALA A 133 15.30 -14.73 -41.16
C ALA A 133 16.83 -14.66 -41.35
N LEU A 134 17.59 -14.44 -40.28
CA LEU A 134 19.06 -14.43 -40.36
C LEU A 134 19.64 -15.80 -40.73
N LYS A 135 19.11 -16.90 -40.16
CA LYS A 135 19.57 -18.26 -40.49
C LYS A 135 19.37 -18.58 -41.98
N ARG A 136 18.26 -18.16 -42.59
CA ARG A 136 17.99 -18.38 -44.03
C ARG A 136 18.93 -17.60 -44.94
N LYS A 137 19.29 -16.36 -44.57
CA LYS A 137 20.25 -15.55 -45.35
C LYS A 137 21.67 -16.10 -45.27
N LEU A 138 22.09 -16.61 -44.11
CA LEU A 138 23.41 -17.21 -43.94
C LEU A 138 23.55 -18.53 -44.70
N ALA A 139 22.52 -19.40 -44.66
CA ALA A 139 22.54 -20.65 -45.41
C ALA A 139 22.63 -20.43 -46.93
N LYS A 140 21.94 -19.40 -47.47
CA LYS A 140 22.04 -19.04 -48.88
C LYS A 140 23.43 -18.51 -49.26
N ALA A 141 24.01 -17.63 -48.43
CA ALA A 141 25.33 -17.07 -48.68
C ALA A 141 26.47 -18.11 -48.57
N GLN A 142 26.25 -19.22 -47.86
CA GLN A 142 27.19 -20.34 -47.80
C GLN A 142 27.04 -21.28 -49.00
N ALA A 143 25.81 -21.52 -49.49
CA ALA A 143 25.59 -22.31 -50.71
C ALA A 143 26.20 -21.64 -51.95
N ASP A 144 26.15 -20.31 -52.04
CA ASP A 144 26.73 -19.55 -53.16
C ASP A 144 28.27 -19.51 -53.16
N LYS A 145 28.94 -19.99 -52.08
CA LYS A 145 30.40 -20.02 -51.95
C LYS A 145 31.05 -21.36 -52.29
N GLU A 146 30.27 -22.43 -52.39
CA GLU A 146 30.76 -23.78 -52.74
C GLU A 146 30.69 -24.04 -54.25
N ASP A 147 30.29 -23.06 -55.05
CA ASP A 147 30.10 -23.15 -56.52
C ASP A 147 31.08 -22.24 -57.30
N ILE A 148 32.32 -22.08 -56.80
CA ILE A 148 33.45 -21.43 -57.49
C ILE A 148 34.69 -22.32 -57.41
#